data_AF-A0A2E6I421-F1
#
_entry.id   AF-A0A2E6I421-F1
#
_cell.length_a   1.000
_cell.length_b   1.000
_cell.length_c   1.000
_cell.angle_alpha   90.00
_cell.angle_beta   90.00
_cell.angle_gamma   90.00
#
_symmetry.space_group_name_H-M   'P 1'
#
loop_
_entity.id
_entity.type
_entity.pdbx_description
1 polymer ?
#
loop_
_entity_poly.entity_id
_entity_poly.type
_entity_poly.pdbx_seq_one_letter_code
_entity_poly.pdbx_strand_id
1 'polypeptide(L)'
;MGEEHDGSRDDREFEDRVRNYTLSQLEDVFAHIDREAHFERFDRVQTEIRSRLEDLTPENEGGEDPDEVPRAARRLWASVVDLFVSLLPAAVVGLVLVAAGVVSLGGGDPPGRGRGGLGGRGGGGDEPTFFDQVVSFLSDPEKMTEALETYGPYYGALVVYRIVLVVPQWSRSGSSAGLREAGVRLVDSKGGAPGAVRGAVRIVGAYIIYPMTLGLGAAWLLIDRSGRSIADRVSGVFVLRARGS
;
A
#
# COMPACT_ATOMS: atom_id res chain seq x y z
N MET A 1 42.44 -28.66 -51.19
CA MET A 1 42.66 -29.16 -49.82
C MET A 1 42.18 -28.06 -48.91
N GLY A 2 40.97 -28.22 -48.38
CA GLY A 2 40.28 -27.20 -47.59
C GLY A 2 40.64 -27.32 -46.12
N GLU A 3 41.21 -26.26 -45.56
CA GLU A 3 41.35 -26.02 -44.13
C GLU A 3 40.05 -25.40 -43.59
N GLU A 4 38.95 -26.15 -43.70
CA GLU A 4 37.60 -25.66 -43.35
C GLU A 4 37.17 -26.10 -41.93
N HIS A 5 38.12 -26.44 -41.03
CA HIS A 5 37.78 -27.28 -39.87
C HIS A 5 38.46 -26.96 -38.52
N ASP A 6 38.52 -25.69 -38.12
CA ASP A 6 38.77 -25.36 -36.70
C ASP A 6 37.84 -24.29 -36.08
N GLY A 7 37.04 -23.56 -36.88
CA GLY A 7 36.17 -22.50 -36.36
C GLY A 7 35.14 -22.97 -35.31
N SER A 8 34.56 -24.16 -35.50
CA SER A 8 33.49 -24.66 -34.60
C SER A 8 33.96 -25.02 -33.20
N ARG A 9 35.27 -25.26 -33.01
CA ARG A 9 35.84 -25.58 -31.70
C ARG A 9 36.12 -24.28 -30.94
N ASP A 10 36.78 -23.34 -31.61
CA ASP A 10 37.07 -22.02 -31.06
C ASP A 10 35.79 -21.28 -30.64
N ASP A 11 34.70 -21.42 -31.40
CA ASP A 11 33.44 -20.74 -31.07
C ASP A 11 32.74 -21.35 -29.85
N ARG A 12 32.86 -22.67 -29.63
CA ARG A 12 32.36 -23.34 -28.43
C ARG A 12 33.16 -22.95 -27.19
N GLU A 13 34.49 -22.92 -27.31
CA GLU A 13 35.37 -22.48 -26.21
C GLU A 13 35.14 -21.00 -25.88
N PHE A 14 34.85 -20.16 -26.88
CA PHE A 14 34.47 -18.77 -26.65
C PHE A 14 33.14 -18.65 -25.91
N GLU A 15 32.12 -19.42 -26.30
CA GLU A 15 30.80 -19.42 -25.64
C GLU A 15 30.91 -19.82 -24.16
N ASP A 16 31.67 -20.86 -23.85
CA ASP A 16 31.90 -21.29 -22.48
C ASP A 16 32.64 -20.22 -21.65
N ARG A 17 33.57 -19.46 -22.26
CA ARG A 17 34.22 -18.33 -21.57
C ARG A 17 33.25 -17.18 -21.31
N VAL A 18 32.46 -16.79 -22.31
CA VAL A 18 31.46 -15.70 -22.20
C VAL A 18 30.48 -15.96 -21.06
N ARG A 19 29.98 -17.20 -20.94
CA ARG A 19 29.08 -17.59 -19.84
C ARG A 19 29.72 -17.49 -18.45
N ASN A 20 31.04 -17.58 -18.36
CA ASN A 20 31.77 -17.54 -17.09
C ASN A 20 32.33 -16.15 -16.75
N TYR A 21 32.28 -15.18 -17.67
CA TYR A 21 32.78 -13.82 -17.42
C TYR A 21 31.86 -13.03 -16.49
N THR A 22 32.43 -12.10 -15.72
CA THR A 22 31.67 -11.10 -14.97
C THR A 22 31.11 -10.03 -15.93
N LEU A 23 30.12 -9.25 -15.49
CA LEU A 23 29.57 -8.16 -16.33
C LEU A 23 30.65 -7.18 -16.79
N SER A 24 31.56 -6.79 -15.89
CA SER A 24 32.69 -5.92 -16.23
C SER A 24 33.65 -6.54 -17.25
N GLN A 25 33.89 -7.85 -17.19
CA GLN A 25 34.71 -8.56 -18.17
C GLN A 25 34.01 -8.63 -19.53
N LEU A 26 32.70 -8.84 -19.55
CA LEU A 26 31.91 -8.82 -20.77
C LEU A 26 31.94 -7.44 -21.43
N GLU A 27 31.84 -6.35 -20.66
CA GLU A 27 31.96 -4.98 -21.17
C GLU A 27 33.34 -4.72 -21.81
N ASP A 28 34.41 -5.20 -21.17
CA ASP A 28 35.77 -5.08 -21.70
C ASP A 28 35.96 -5.87 -23.00
N VAL A 29 35.47 -7.11 -23.05
CA VAL A 29 35.47 -7.95 -24.26
C VAL A 29 34.65 -7.29 -25.37
N PHE A 30 33.49 -6.72 -25.03
CA PHE A 30 32.63 -6.01 -25.98
C PHE A 30 33.30 -4.76 -26.56
N ALA A 31 34.13 -4.07 -25.79
CA ALA A 31 34.88 -2.91 -26.25
C ALA A 31 36.03 -3.25 -27.22
N HIS A 32 36.63 -4.43 -27.08
CA HIS A 32 37.83 -4.83 -27.82
C HIS A 32 37.55 -5.79 -29.00
N ILE A 33 36.33 -6.32 -29.13
CA ILE A 33 36.01 -7.23 -30.22
C ILE A 33 35.82 -6.46 -31.54
N ASP A 34 36.52 -6.91 -32.59
CA ASP A 34 36.33 -6.39 -33.94
C ASP A 34 34.99 -6.88 -34.50
N ARG A 35 34.06 -5.93 -34.68
CA ARG A 35 32.68 -6.20 -35.10
C ARG A 35 32.59 -6.68 -36.54
N GLU A 36 33.54 -6.28 -37.40
CA GLU A 36 33.52 -6.65 -38.82
C GLU A 36 34.11 -8.04 -39.02
N ALA A 37 35.15 -8.39 -38.25
CA ALA A 37 35.80 -9.69 -38.33
C ALA A 37 35.04 -10.82 -37.60
N HIS A 38 34.33 -10.50 -36.51
CA HIS A 38 33.73 -11.51 -35.61
C HIS A 38 32.28 -11.19 -35.20
N PHE A 39 31.42 -10.95 -36.19
CA PHE A 39 30.01 -10.58 -35.98
C PHE A 39 29.25 -11.54 -35.04
N GLU A 40 29.41 -12.86 -35.21
CA GLU A 40 28.69 -13.85 -34.39
C GLU A 40 29.11 -13.81 -32.90
N ARG A 41 30.40 -13.58 -32.63
CA ARG A 41 30.92 -13.49 -31.26
C ARG A 41 30.45 -12.19 -30.58
N PHE A 42 30.37 -11.11 -31.34
CA PHE A 42 29.82 -9.83 -30.87
C PHE A 42 28.36 -9.97 -30.45
N ASP A 43 27.52 -10.60 -31.28
CA ASP A 43 26.09 -10.80 -30.99
C ASP A 43 25.86 -11.65 -29.74
N ARG A 44 26.70 -12.68 -29.53
CA ARG A 44 26.66 -13.52 -28.31
C ARG A 44 27.01 -12.73 -27.05
N VAL A 45 28.10 -11.95 -27.08
CA VAL A 45 28.48 -11.11 -25.93
C VAL A 45 27.41 -10.07 -25.63
N GLN A 46 26.83 -9.45 -26.67
CA GLN A 46 25.73 -8.49 -26.51
C GLN A 46 24.49 -9.13 -25.89
N THR A 47 24.13 -10.34 -26.32
CA THR A 47 22.99 -11.10 -25.79
C THR A 47 23.20 -11.46 -24.32
N GLU A 48 24.40 -11.93 -23.96
CA GLU A 48 24.75 -12.25 -22.57
C GLU A 48 24.74 -11.00 -21.67
N ILE A 49 25.32 -9.88 -22.13
CA ILE A 49 25.28 -8.60 -21.40
C ILE A 49 23.83 -8.15 -21.16
N ARG A 50 22.97 -8.23 -22.19
CA ARG A 50 21.55 -7.87 -22.07
C ARG A 50 20.84 -8.78 -21.07
N SER A 51 21.03 -10.09 -21.16
CA SER A 51 20.45 -11.06 -20.22
C SER A 51 20.83 -10.76 -18.78
N ARG A 52 22.11 -10.42 -18.52
CA ARG A 52 22.57 -10.11 -17.16
C ARG A 52 22.13 -8.74 -16.65
N LEU A 53 22.02 -7.76 -17.55
CA LEU A 53 21.42 -6.48 -17.19
C LEU A 53 19.94 -6.65 -16.84
N GLU A 54 19.21 -7.51 -17.54
CA GLU A 54 17.83 -7.87 -17.21
C GLU A 54 17.73 -8.57 -15.84
N ASP A 55 18.69 -9.43 -15.47
CA ASP A 55 18.76 -10.05 -14.15
C ASP A 55 19.14 -9.07 -13.02
N LEU A 56 20.02 -8.10 -13.31
CA LEU A 56 20.47 -7.08 -12.36
C LEU A 56 19.50 -5.90 -12.22
N THR A 57 18.55 -5.78 -13.14
CA THR A 57 17.48 -4.80 -13.00
C THR A 57 16.62 -5.25 -11.82
N PRO A 58 16.47 -4.45 -10.75
CA PRO A 58 15.80 -4.86 -9.51
C PRO A 58 14.30 -5.19 -9.67
N GLU A 59 13.77 -5.14 -10.89
CA GLU A 59 12.47 -5.69 -11.25
C GLU A 59 12.46 -7.23 -11.28
N ASN A 60 13.61 -7.91 -11.39
CA ASN A 60 13.71 -9.37 -11.51
C ASN A 60 14.19 -10.12 -10.25
N GLU A 61 14.63 -9.42 -9.18
CA GLU A 61 14.94 -10.07 -7.88
C GLU A 61 13.69 -10.60 -7.13
N GLY A 62 12.52 -10.49 -7.75
CA GLY A 62 11.32 -11.20 -7.32
C GLY A 62 10.51 -11.62 -8.53
N GLY A 63 10.90 -12.72 -9.17
CA GLY A 63 9.99 -13.61 -9.89
C GLY A 63 8.92 -14.23 -8.96
N GLU A 64 8.36 -13.41 -8.08
CA GLU A 64 7.16 -13.66 -7.31
C GLU A 64 6.02 -13.57 -8.31
N ASP A 65 5.33 -14.70 -8.49
CA ASP A 65 4.19 -14.88 -9.38
C ASP A 65 3.29 -13.64 -9.32
N PRO A 66 2.86 -13.02 -10.44
CA PRO A 66 1.93 -11.89 -10.41
C PRO A 66 0.61 -12.20 -9.66
N ASP A 67 0.32 -13.49 -9.44
CA ASP A 67 -0.77 -13.99 -8.63
C ASP A 67 -0.41 -14.20 -7.14
N GLU A 68 0.84 -13.95 -6.74
CA GLU A 68 1.29 -14.08 -5.35
C GLU A 68 0.64 -13.01 -4.47
N VAL A 69 0.08 -13.49 -3.36
CA VAL A 69 -0.65 -12.67 -2.42
C VAL A 69 0.34 -11.72 -1.72
N PRO A 70 0.16 -10.39 -1.83
CA PRO A 70 1.07 -9.44 -1.19
C PRO A 70 1.14 -9.67 0.32
N ARG A 71 2.35 -9.62 0.91
CA ARG A 71 2.54 -9.73 2.36
C ARG A 71 1.63 -8.77 3.11
N ALA A 72 1.03 -9.22 4.20
CA ALA A 72 0.04 -8.46 4.98
C ALA A 72 0.54 -7.06 5.39
N ALA A 73 1.82 -6.93 5.76
CA ALA A 73 2.44 -5.65 6.13
C ALA A 73 2.36 -4.60 5.00
N ARG A 74 2.60 -4.99 3.75
CA ARG A 74 2.55 -4.09 2.57
C ARG A 74 1.12 -3.62 2.29
N ARG A 75 0.12 -4.47 2.54
CA ARG A 75 -1.30 -4.12 2.43
C ARG A 75 -1.77 -3.18 3.54
N LEU A 76 -1.30 -3.40 4.77
CA LEU A 76 -1.55 -2.48 5.88
C LEU A 76 -0.94 -1.11 5.59
N TRP A 77 0.30 -1.08 5.10
CA TRP A 77 0.96 0.16 4.67
C TRP A 77 0.16 0.90 3.60
N ALA A 78 -0.29 0.20 2.54
CA ALA A 78 -1.14 0.80 1.50
C ALA A 78 -2.40 1.46 2.08
N SER A 79 -3.03 0.81 3.07
CA SER A 79 -4.24 1.31 3.74
C SER A 79 -3.95 2.56 4.58
N VAL A 80 -2.80 2.59 5.27
CA VAL A 80 -2.33 3.75 6.03
C VAL A 80 -2.05 4.93 5.10
N VAL A 81 -1.30 4.72 4.02
CA VAL A 81 -1.02 5.78 3.03
C VAL A 81 -2.31 6.32 2.43
N ASP A 82 -3.22 5.45 2.00
CA ASP A 82 -4.52 5.89 1.47
C ASP A 82 -5.34 6.67 2.50
N LEU A 83 -5.24 6.34 3.80
CA LEU A 83 -5.84 7.11 4.88
C LEU A 83 -5.26 8.51 4.97
N PHE A 84 -3.93 8.65 5.03
CA PHE A 84 -3.28 9.95 5.07
C PHE A 84 -3.61 10.81 3.86
N VAL A 85 -3.51 10.24 2.64
CA VAL A 85 -3.83 10.96 1.39
C VAL A 85 -5.26 11.46 1.38
N SER A 86 -6.21 10.71 1.96
CA SER A 86 -7.61 11.13 2.04
C SER A 86 -7.90 12.14 3.15
N LEU A 87 -7.16 12.08 4.25
CA LEU A 87 -7.33 12.99 5.39
C LEU A 87 -6.77 14.37 5.09
N LEU A 88 -5.75 14.48 4.25
CA LEU A 88 -5.16 15.77 3.87
C LEU A 88 -6.19 16.75 3.29
N PRO A 89 -6.92 16.44 2.21
CA PRO A 89 -7.92 17.39 1.71
C PRO A 89 -9.10 17.57 2.66
N ALA A 90 -9.47 16.56 3.47
CA ALA A 90 -10.49 16.75 4.51
C ALA A 90 -10.04 17.75 5.59
N ALA A 91 -8.77 17.68 6.01
CA ALA A 91 -8.16 18.62 6.95
C ALA A 91 -8.07 20.03 6.36
N VAL A 92 -7.71 20.17 5.07
CA VAL A 92 -7.71 21.45 4.35
C VAL A 92 -9.12 22.04 4.30
N VAL A 93 -10.13 21.25 3.95
CA VAL A 93 -11.54 21.69 3.94
C VAL A 93 -11.99 22.10 5.35
N GLY A 94 -11.66 21.31 6.38
CA GLY A 94 -11.94 21.64 7.77
C GLY A 94 -11.31 22.98 8.18
N LEU A 95 -10.04 23.20 7.83
CA LEU A 95 -9.34 24.45 8.13
C LEU A 95 -9.96 25.64 7.41
N VAL A 96 -10.37 25.48 6.14
CA VAL A 96 -11.06 26.52 5.36
C VAL A 96 -12.42 26.85 5.98
N LEU A 97 -13.20 25.86 6.42
CA LEU A 97 -14.49 26.07 7.06
C LEU A 97 -14.36 26.78 8.41
N VAL A 98 -13.32 26.48 9.18
CA VAL A 98 -12.99 27.19 10.42
C VAL A 98 -12.56 28.63 10.14
N ALA A 99 -11.67 28.84 9.17
CA ALA A 99 -11.20 30.17 8.78
C ALA A 99 -12.33 31.05 8.22
N ALA A 100 -13.30 30.45 7.53
CA ALA A 100 -14.49 31.12 7.02
C ALA A 100 -15.57 31.36 8.09
N GLY A 101 -15.37 30.93 9.33
CA GLY A 101 -16.34 31.05 10.42
C GLY A 101 -17.58 30.17 10.27
N VAL A 102 -17.56 29.20 9.34
CA VAL A 102 -18.67 28.26 9.12
C VAL A 102 -18.73 27.22 10.24
N VAL A 103 -17.58 26.83 10.77
CA VAL A 103 -17.46 25.93 11.93
C VAL A 103 -16.79 26.68 13.06
N SER A 104 -17.53 26.91 14.15
CA SER A 104 -16.95 27.36 15.41
C SER A 104 -16.38 26.14 16.13
N LEU A 105 -15.06 25.98 16.15
CA LEU A 105 -14.40 25.06 17.06
C LEU A 105 -14.69 25.58 18.46
N GLY A 106 -15.65 24.96 19.15
CA GLY A 106 -16.21 25.42 20.41
C GLY A 106 -15.16 26.08 21.29
N GLY A 107 -15.20 27.41 21.35
CA GLY A 107 -14.46 28.19 22.31
C GLY A 107 -15.05 27.86 23.67
N GLY A 108 -14.52 26.82 24.31
CA GLY A 108 -14.77 26.60 25.73
C GLY A 108 -14.43 27.90 26.44
N ASP A 109 -15.39 28.41 27.21
CA ASP A 109 -15.18 29.62 28.01
C ASP A 109 -13.82 29.51 28.71
N PRO A 110 -12.94 30.52 28.60
CA PRO A 110 -11.64 30.48 29.24
C PRO A 110 -11.89 30.14 30.71
N PRO A 111 -11.20 29.12 31.28
CA PRO A 111 -11.50 28.63 32.62
C PRO A 111 -11.50 29.82 33.56
N GLY A 112 -12.69 30.11 34.09
CA GLY A 112 -12.89 31.18 35.04
C GLY A 112 -11.82 31.03 36.12
N ARG A 113 -11.10 32.11 36.40
CA ARG A 113 -10.12 32.21 37.48
C ARG A 113 -10.78 31.86 38.82
N GLY A 114 -10.89 30.56 39.10
CA GLY A 114 -11.35 29.97 40.33
C GLY A 114 -10.25 30.14 41.37
N ARG A 115 -10.39 31.19 42.15
CA ARG A 115 -9.54 31.60 43.26
C ARG A 115 -9.54 30.54 44.37
N GLY A 116 -8.40 29.88 44.55
CA GLY A 116 -7.86 29.42 45.84
C GLY A 116 -8.68 28.41 46.66
N GLY A 117 -8.39 27.12 46.45
CA GLY A 117 -8.66 26.05 47.42
C GLY A 117 -7.39 25.28 47.73
N LEU A 118 -6.58 25.79 48.67
CA LEU A 118 -5.44 25.07 49.25
C LEU A 118 -5.98 24.09 50.29
N GLY A 119 -5.92 22.78 50.02
CA GLY A 119 -6.16 21.78 51.05
C GLY A 119 -6.56 20.42 50.49
N GLY A 120 -5.58 19.53 50.29
CA GLY A 120 -5.85 18.16 49.87
C GLY A 120 -4.61 17.39 49.44
N ARG A 121 -3.59 17.35 50.29
CA ARG A 121 -2.43 16.45 50.12
C ARG A 121 -2.79 15.11 50.74
N GLY A 122 -3.10 14.10 49.92
CA GLY A 122 -3.18 12.72 50.40
C GLY A 122 -4.19 11.88 49.66
N GLY A 123 -3.75 11.25 48.57
CA GLY A 123 -4.50 10.21 47.88
C GLY A 123 -3.87 10.00 46.53
N GLY A 124 -2.91 9.07 46.44
CA GLY A 124 -2.44 8.55 45.16
C GLY A 124 -3.56 7.73 44.53
N GLY A 125 -4.60 8.42 44.06
CA GLY A 125 -5.58 7.83 43.16
C GLY A 125 -4.85 7.65 41.84
N ASP A 126 -4.71 6.39 41.43
CA ASP A 126 -4.19 6.07 40.11
C ASP A 126 -4.98 6.88 39.09
N GLU A 127 -4.30 7.81 38.39
CA GLU A 127 -4.92 8.53 37.29
C GLU A 127 -5.40 7.47 36.29
N PRO A 128 -6.68 7.51 35.88
CA PRO A 128 -7.22 6.49 34.99
C PRO A 128 -6.38 6.48 33.72
N THR A 129 -5.80 5.32 33.43
CA THR A 129 -4.96 5.16 32.25
C THR A 129 -5.78 5.40 30.99
N PHE A 130 -5.13 5.69 29.87
CA PHE A 130 -5.83 5.80 28.57
C PHE A 130 -6.71 4.58 28.29
N PHE A 131 -6.27 3.37 28.68
CA PHE A 131 -7.06 2.15 28.54
C PHE A 131 -8.31 2.17 29.42
N ASP A 132 -8.23 2.64 30.66
CA ASP A 132 -9.39 2.76 31.54
C ASP A 132 -10.41 3.74 30.99
N GLN A 133 -9.95 4.84 30.37
CA GLN A 133 -10.84 5.80 29.70
C GLN A 133 -11.54 5.17 28.49
N VAL A 134 -10.83 4.41 27.66
CA VAL A 134 -11.40 3.72 26.50
C VAL A 134 -12.39 2.64 26.93
N VAL A 135 -12.03 1.80 27.90
CA VAL A 135 -12.90 0.74 28.43
C VAL A 135 -14.14 1.34 29.08
N SER A 136 -13.98 2.41 29.87
CA SER A 136 -15.11 3.14 30.47
C SER A 136 -16.04 3.72 29.41
N PHE A 137 -15.49 4.35 28.36
CA PHE A 137 -16.29 4.87 27.26
C PHE A 137 -17.05 3.77 26.53
N LEU A 138 -16.40 2.64 26.23
CA LEU A 138 -17.01 1.51 25.53
C LEU A 138 -18.03 0.74 26.40
N SER A 139 -17.95 0.83 27.73
CA SER A 139 -18.89 0.17 28.63
C SER A 139 -20.15 0.99 28.92
N ASP A 140 -20.17 2.26 28.50
CA ASP A 140 -21.23 3.21 28.77
C ASP A 140 -22.08 3.46 27.50
N PRO A 141 -23.24 2.77 27.35
CA PRO A 141 -24.03 2.83 26.13
C PRO A 141 -24.62 4.21 25.87
N GLU A 142 -24.83 5.02 26.91
CA GLU A 142 -25.35 6.38 26.77
C GLU A 142 -24.30 7.28 26.12
N LYS A 143 -23.04 7.22 26.60
CA LYS A 143 -21.91 7.97 25.99
C LYS A 143 -21.62 7.51 24.56
N MET A 144 -21.73 6.22 24.28
CA MET A 144 -21.58 5.72 22.92
C MET A 144 -22.67 6.27 21.98
N THR A 145 -23.92 6.35 22.46
CA THR A 145 -25.04 6.88 21.69
C THR A 145 -24.87 8.38 21.46
N GLU A 146 -24.51 9.14 22.50
CA GLU A 146 -24.23 10.58 22.40
C GLU A 146 -23.06 10.86 21.44
N ALA A 147 -22.00 10.06 21.50
CA ALA A 147 -20.89 10.16 20.57
C ALA A 147 -21.30 9.81 19.13
N LEU A 148 -22.19 8.82 18.94
CA LEU A 148 -22.70 8.48 17.61
C LEU A 148 -23.60 9.59 17.05
N GLU A 149 -24.44 10.21 17.87
CA GLU A 149 -25.27 11.34 17.44
C GLU A 149 -24.42 12.57 17.11
N THR A 150 -23.41 12.85 17.93
CA THR A 150 -22.52 14.00 17.76
C THR A 150 -21.57 13.80 16.57
N TYR A 151 -20.87 12.66 16.50
CA TYR A 151 -19.80 12.42 15.53
C TYR A 151 -20.23 11.58 14.32
N GLY A 152 -21.35 10.87 14.40
CA GLY A 152 -21.86 10.00 13.33
C GLY A 152 -22.10 10.71 12.00
N PRO A 153 -22.70 11.91 11.96
CA PRO A 153 -22.85 12.66 10.71
C PRO A 153 -21.51 13.00 10.06
N TYR A 154 -20.51 13.41 10.84
CA TYR A 154 -19.16 13.70 10.34
C TYR A 154 -18.47 12.43 9.81
N TYR A 155 -18.65 11.32 10.53
CA TYR A 155 -18.15 10.01 10.10
C TYR A 155 -18.79 9.56 8.79
N GLY A 156 -20.12 9.67 8.69
CA GLY A 156 -20.88 9.37 7.47
C GLY A 156 -20.44 10.26 6.29
N ALA A 157 -20.28 11.56 6.53
CA ALA A 157 -19.77 12.49 5.52
C ALA A 157 -18.36 12.11 5.04
N LEU A 158 -17.47 11.71 5.95
CA LEU A 158 -16.13 11.21 5.61
C LEU A 158 -16.18 9.95 4.73
N VAL A 159 -17.06 8.99 5.05
CA VAL A 159 -17.27 7.78 4.26
C VAL A 159 -17.78 8.12 2.86
N VAL A 160 -18.78 9.01 2.75
CA VAL A 160 -19.32 9.46 1.46
C VAL A 160 -18.25 10.17 0.64
N TYR A 161 -17.52 11.10 1.25
CA TYR A 161 -16.40 11.81 0.64
C TYR A 161 -15.35 10.83 0.09
N ARG A 162 -14.99 9.82 0.88
CA ARG A 162 -14.08 8.74 0.46
C ARG A 162 -14.61 7.97 -0.74
N ILE A 163 -15.90 7.59 -0.73
CA ILE A 163 -16.53 6.89 -1.85
C ILE A 163 -16.42 7.73 -3.12
N VAL A 164 -16.78 9.02 -3.04
CA VAL A 164 -16.78 9.93 -4.19
C VAL A 164 -15.38 10.11 -4.78
N LEU A 165 -14.34 10.21 -3.94
CA LEU A 165 -12.98 10.41 -4.44
C LEU A 165 -12.30 9.12 -4.92
N VAL A 166 -12.42 8.04 -4.15
CA VAL A 166 -11.59 6.85 -4.34
C VAL A 166 -12.22 5.85 -5.31
N VAL A 167 -13.55 5.68 -5.27
CA VAL A 167 -14.22 4.67 -6.09
C VAL A 167 -14.05 4.92 -7.59
N PRO A 168 -14.19 6.15 -8.13
CA PRO A 168 -13.94 6.39 -9.54
C PRO A 168 -12.51 6.03 -9.97
N GLN A 169 -11.52 6.27 -9.12
CA GLN A 169 -10.13 5.92 -9.39
C GLN A 169 -9.92 4.39 -9.42
N TRP A 170 -10.51 3.68 -8.46
CA TRP A 170 -10.48 2.21 -8.42
C TRP A 170 -11.23 1.60 -9.60
N SER A 171 -12.36 2.15 -10.02
CA SER A 171 -13.10 1.61 -11.17
C SER A 171 -12.39 1.81 -12.51
N ARG A 172 -11.48 2.77 -12.62
CA ARG A 172 -10.67 2.98 -13.83
C ARG A 172 -9.41 2.13 -13.87
N SER A 173 -8.69 2.02 -12.75
CA SER A 173 -7.34 1.42 -12.74
C SER A 173 -7.15 0.30 -11.72
N GLY A 174 -8.12 0.06 -10.84
CA GLY A 174 -7.95 -0.82 -9.68
C GLY A 174 -6.94 -0.29 -8.66
N SER A 175 -6.44 0.94 -8.79
CA SER A 175 -5.28 1.39 -8.03
C SER A 175 -5.48 2.79 -7.46
N SER A 176 -5.17 2.98 -6.18
CA SER A 176 -5.07 4.27 -5.46
C SER A 176 -3.60 4.64 -5.20
N ALA A 177 -3.32 5.85 -4.73
CA ALA A 177 -1.96 6.28 -4.44
C ALA A 177 -1.23 5.32 -3.48
N GLY A 178 -1.86 4.92 -2.38
CA GLY A 178 -1.29 3.95 -1.44
C GLY A 178 -1.15 2.56 -2.03
N LEU A 179 -2.07 2.14 -2.90
CA LEU A 179 -1.94 0.85 -3.61
C LEU A 179 -0.77 0.86 -4.60
N ARG A 180 -0.54 1.98 -5.31
CA ARG A 180 0.61 2.14 -6.23
C ARG A 180 1.93 2.09 -5.49
N GLU A 181 2.05 2.82 -4.39
CA GLU A 181 3.26 2.82 -3.56
C GLU A 181 3.57 1.42 -3.03
N ALA A 182 2.52 0.69 -2.62
CA ALA A 182 2.65 -0.68 -2.18
C ALA A 182 2.83 -1.70 -3.33
N GLY A 183 2.84 -1.27 -4.60
CA GLY A 183 2.98 -2.16 -5.74
C GLY A 183 1.82 -3.16 -5.88
N VAL A 184 0.62 -2.77 -5.47
CA VAL A 184 -0.59 -3.62 -5.50
C VAL A 184 -1.74 -2.94 -6.23
N ARG A 185 -2.74 -3.74 -6.61
CA ARG A 185 -3.99 -3.27 -7.22
C ARG A 185 -5.16 -4.14 -6.77
N LEU A 186 -6.34 -3.52 -6.74
CA LEU A 186 -7.61 -4.18 -6.58
C LEU A 186 -8.08 -4.75 -7.90
N VAL A 187 -8.53 -5.99 -7.85
CA VAL A 187 -9.22 -6.65 -8.95
C VAL A 187 -10.52 -7.27 -8.47
N ASP A 188 -11.45 -7.42 -9.40
CA ASP A 188 -12.66 -8.20 -9.19
C ASP A 188 -12.38 -9.71 -9.38
N SER A 189 -13.42 -10.53 -9.23
CA SER A 189 -13.34 -11.98 -9.43
C SER A 189 -12.99 -12.42 -10.86
N LYS A 190 -13.00 -11.50 -11.83
CA LYS A 190 -12.64 -11.73 -13.23
C LYS A 190 -11.24 -11.19 -13.56
N GLY A 191 -10.52 -10.65 -12.57
CA GLY A 191 -9.20 -10.05 -12.74
C GLY A 191 -9.21 -8.61 -13.29
N GLY A 192 -10.39 -8.02 -13.48
CA GLY A 192 -10.57 -6.64 -13.97
C GLY A 192 -10.62 -5.62 -12.84
N ALA A 193 -10.66 -4.33 -13.17
CA ALA A 193 -10.86 -3.27 -12.18
C ALA A 193 -12.22 -3.44 -11.46
N PRO A 194 -12.31 -3.17 -10.14
CA PRO A 194 -13.55 -3.33 -9.39
C PRO A 194 -14.60 -2.32 -9.84
N GLY A 195 -15.82 -2.79 -10.10
CA GLY A 195 -16.96 -1.92 -10.36
C GLY A 195 -17.28 -1.00 -9.17
N ALA A 196 -17.93 0.14 -9.44
CA ALA A 196 -18.16 1.18 -8.45
C ALA A 196 -18.88 0.69 -7.18
N VAL A 197 -19.87 -0.19 -7.35
CA VAL A 197 -20.62 -0.79 -6.23
C VAL A 197 -19.70 -1.61 -5.33
N ARG A 198 -18.82 -2.44 -5.89
CA ARG A 198 -17.88 -3.26 -5.09
C ARG A 198 -16.88 -2.37 -4.35
N GLY A 199 -16.37 -1.31 -5.01
CA GLY A 199 -15.52 -0.32 -4.37
C GLY A 199 -16.20 0.39 -3.20
N ALA A 200 -17.45 0.80 -3.37
CA ALA A 200 -18.23 1.45 -2.31
C ALA A 200 -18.50 0.50 -1.14
N VAL A 201 -18.95 -0.74 -1.42
CA VAL A 201 -19.16 -1.77 -0.38
C VAL A 201 -17.88 -2.06 0.38
N ARG A 202 -16.72 -2.08 -0.29
CA ARG A 202 -15.42 -2.26 0.36
C ARG A 202 -15.11 -1.12 1.33
N ILE A 203 -15.34 0.13 0.93
CA ILE A 203 -15.11 1.31 1.80
C ILE A 203 -16.06 1.27 3.00
N VAL A 204 -17.36 1.09 2.75
CA VAL A 204 -18.36 1.00 3.84
C VAL A 204 -18.01 -0.15 4.78
N GLY A 205 -17.67 -1.32 4.24
CA GLY A 205 -17.23 -2.47 5.02
C GLY A 205 -16.00 -2.17 5.87
N ALA A 206 -14.97 -1.52 5.32
CA ALA A 206 -13.78 -1.15 6.08
C ALA A 206 -14.08 -0.15 7.20
N TYR A 207 -14.90 0.87 6.93
CA TYR A 207 -15.24 1.92 7.90
C TYR A 207 -16.27 1.47 8.93
N ILE A 208 -17.14 0.51 8.65
CA ILE A 208 -18.07 -0.01 9.66
C ILE A 208 -17.43 -1.17 10.43
N ILE A 209 -16.90 -2.17 9.73
CA ILE A 209 -16.46 -3.43 10.35
C ILE A 209 -15.19 -3.22 11.17
N TYR A 210 -14.22 -2.43 10.71
CA TYR A 210 -12.95 -2.31 11.43
C TYR A 210 -13.09 -1.64 12.80
N PRO A 211 -13.76 -0.49 12.96
CA PRO A 211 -13.96 0.08 14.29
C PRO A 211 -14.86 -0.79 15.17
N MET A 212 -15.93 -1.38 14.62
CA MET A 212 -16.80 -2.28 15.40
C MET A 212 -16.08 -3.52 15.91
N THR A 213 -15.03 -3.95 15.22
CA THR A 213 -14.22 -5.11 15.59
C THR A 213 -12.90 -4.72 16.26
N LEU A 214 -12.70 -3.45 16.65
CA LEU A 214 -11.44 -2.96 17.24
C LEU A 214 -10.21 -3.32 16.40
N GLY A 215 -10.36 -3.31 15.07
CA GLY A 215 -9.30 -3.66 14.12
C GLY A 215 -9.12 -5.18 13.87
N LEU A 216 -9.89 -6.07 14.51
CA LEU A 216 -9.86 -7.51 14.23
C LEU A 216 -10.13 -7.81 12.74
N GLY A 217 -10.98 -7.02 12.08
CA GLY A 217 -11.21 -7.15 10.64
C GLY A 217 -9.97 -6.93 9.77
N ALA A 218 -9.03 -6.10 10.23
CA ALA A 218 -7.71 -5.92 9.60
C ALA A 218 -6.71 -6.98 10.09
N ALA A 219 -6.74 -7.35 11.38
CA ALA A 219 -5.90 -8.42 11.92
C ALA A 219 -6.15 -9.78 11.25
N TRP A 220 -7.36 -9.99 10.72
CA TRP A 220 -7.69 -11.18 9.92
C TRP A 220 -6.76 -11.36 8.71
N LEU A 221 -6.18 -10.28 8.16
CA LEU A 221 -5.17 -10.35 7.10
C LEU A 221 -3.90 -11.11 7.52
N LEU A 222 -3.59 -11.15 8.81
CA LEU A 222 -2.41 -11.86 9.33
C LEU A 222 -2.65 -13.37 9.44
N ILE A 223 -3.91 -13.78 9.60
CA ILE A 223 -4.31 -15.18 9.81
C ILE A 223 -4.74 -15.83 8.48
N ASP A 224 -5.41 -15.07 7.62
CA ASP A 224 -5.92 -15.57 6.36
C ASP A 224 -4.81 -15.75 5.33
N ARG A 225 -4.53 -17.01 4.96
CA ARG A 225 -3.56 -17.35 3.91
C ARG A 225 -3.94 -16.80 2.53
N SER A 226 -5.21 -16.52 2.30
CA SER A 226 -5.65 -15.86 1.06
C SER A 226 -5.38 -14.35 1.06
N GLY A 227 -4.90 -13.82 2.21
CA GLY A 227 -4.62 -12.42 2.44
C GLY A 227 -5.84 -11.55 2.19
N ARG A 228 -7.06 -11.97 2.48
CA ARG A 228 -8.25 -11.11 2.28
C ARG A 228 -8.71 -10.54 3.61
N SER A 229 -8.97 -9.25 3.66
CA SER A 229 -9.67 -8.67 4.80
C SER A 229 -11.15 -9.07 4.78
N ILE A 230 -11.84 -8.91 5.90
CA ILE A 230 -13.30 -9.13 5.96
C ILE A 230 -14.02 -8.22 4.96
N ALA A 231 -13.58 -6.96 4.84
CA ALA A 231 -14.14 -6.02 3.88
C ALA A 231 -13.91 -6.46 2.42
N ASP A 232 -12.74 -7.04 2.11
CA ASP A 232 -12.46 -7.57 0.78
C ASP A 232 -13.36 -8.78 0.45
N ARG A 233 -13.60 -9.66 1.43
CA ARG A 233 -14.49 -10.82 1.26
C ARG A 233 -15.94 -10.38 1.02
N VAL A 234 -16.45 -9.43 1.80
CA VAL A 234 -17.82 -8.90 1.65
C VAL A 234 -18.00 -8.19 0.32
N SER A 235 -16.99 -7.46 -0.16
CA SER A 235 -17.07 -6.74 -1.44
C SER A 235 -16.75 -7.59 -2.67
N GLY A 236 -16.23 -8.81 -2.50
CA GLY A 236 -15.85 -9.69 -3.61
C GLY A 236 -14.71 -9.11 -4.45
N VAL A 237 -13.76 -8.45 -3.79
CA VAL A 237 -12.54 -7.87 -4.39
C VAL A 237 -11.31 -8.57 -3.86
N PHE A 238 -10.24 -8.50 -4.65
CA PHE A 238 -8.98 -9.16 -4.38
C PHE A 238 -7.89 -8.10 -4.53
N VAL A 239 -6.86 -8.14 -3.69
CA VAL A 239 -5.67 -7.29 -3.88
C VAL A 239 -4.56 -8.20 -4.38
N LEU A 240 -4.14 -7.94 -5.61
CA LEU A 240 -3.03 -8.61 -6.29
C LEU A 240 -1.87 -7.63 -6.44
N ARG A 241 -0.69 -8.13 -6.77
CA ARG A 241 0.44 -7.29 -7.14
C ARG A 241 0.10 -6.53 -8.43
N ALA A 242 0.52 -5.28 -8.54
CA ALA A 242 0.47 -4.56 -9.80
C ALA A 242 1.61 -5.10 -10.67
N ARG A 243 1.32 -5.56 -11.89
CA ARG A 243 2.37 -5.79 -12.88
C ARG A 243 2.99 -4.43 -13.21
N GLY A 244 4.32 -4.32 -13.15
CA GLY A 244 5.04 -3.20 -13.74
C GLY A 244 4.60 -3.10 -15.20
N SER A 245 4.07 -1.94 -15.56
CA SER A 245 3.58 -1.63 -16.91
C SER A 245 4.49 -0.61 -17.56
#